data_AF-A0A060C199-F1
#
_entry.id   AF-A0A060C199-F1
#
_cell.length_a   1.000
_cell.length_b   1.000
_cell.length_c   1.000
_cell.angle_alpha   90.00
_cell.angle_beta   90.00
_cell.angle_gamma   90.00
#
_symmetry.space_group_name_H-M   'P 1'
#
loop_
_entity.id
_entity.type
_entity.pdbx_description
1 polymer ?
#
loop_
_entity_poly.entity_id
_entity_poly.type
_entity_poly.pdbx_seq_one_letter_code
_entity_poly.pdbx_strand_id
1 'polypeptide(L)' 'MDWRPDVLHANDWTTGLTPLYLKTLYADRPHFKAAASLMTVHNLGKQGVFWH' A
#
# COMPACT_ATOMS: atom_id res chain seq x y z
N MET A 1 -16.98 -7.13 15.70
CA MET A 1 -16.94 -6.89 14.23
C MET A 1 -15.62 -7.44 13.74
N ASP A 2 -15.65 -8.34 12.76
CA ASP A 2 -14.47 -9.04 12.23
C ASP A 2 -14.12 -8.41 10.86
N TRP A 3 -13.52 -7.21 10.89
CA TRP A 3 -13.25 -6.42 9.68
C TRP A 3 -12.01 -6.93 8.95
N ARG A 4 -12.12 -7.10 7.62
CA ARG A 4 -11.00 -7.47 6.73
C ARG A 4 -11.10 -6.66 5.44
N PRO A 5 -10.00 -6.04 4.96
CA PRO A 5 -10.02 -5.27 3.73
C PRO A 5 -9.92 -6.17 2.50
N ASP A 6 -10.73 -5.87 1.48
CA ASP A 6 -10.58 -6.47 0.16
C ASP A 6 -9.47 -5.80 -0.66
N VAL A 7 -9.31 -4.48 -0.51
CA VAL A 7 -8.33 -3.67 -1.24
C VAL A 7 -7.69 -2.65 -0.32
N LEU A 8 -6.36 -2.59 -0.36
CA LEU A 8 -5.56 -1.49 0.19
C LEU A 8 -5.31 -0.44 -0.90
N HIS A 9 -5.82 0.77 -0.71
CA HIS A 9 -5.67 1.87 -1.67
C HIS A 9 -4.59 2.86 -1.21
N ALA A 10 -3.41 2.79 -1.83
CA ALA A 10 -2.32 3.72 -1.64
C ALA A 10 -2.51 4.96 -2.53
N ASN A 11 -2.32 6.15 -1.94
CA ASN A 11 -2.44 7.44 -2.57
C ASN A 11 -1.06 8.13 -2.56
N ASP A 12 -0.44 8.23 -3.74
CA ASP A 12 0.89 8.81 -3.98
C ASP A 12 2.05 8.20 -3.16
N TRP A 13 3.23 8.79 -3.37
CA TRP A 13 4.51 8.34 -2.82
C TRP A 13 4.53 8.22 -1.29
N THR A 14 3.78 9.06 -0.57
CA THR A 14 3.77 9.05 0.91
C THR A 14 3.23 7.73 1.46
N THR A 15 2.37 7.03 0.71
CA THR A 15 1.87 5.69 1.06
C THR A 15 2.43 4.60 0.16
N GLY A 16 3.35 4.91 -0.75
CA GLY A 16 3.77 4.00 -1.81
C GLY A 16 4.45 2.71 -1.37
N LEU A 17 4.91 2.62 -0.12
CA LEU A 17 5.46 1.40 0.46
C LEU A 17 4.42 0.44 1.03
N THR A 18 3.16 0.86 1.22
CA THR A 18 2.13 -0.02 1.81
C THR A 18 1.85 -1.30 1.00
N PRO A 19 1.81 -1.31 -0.34
CA PRO A 19 1.70 -2.55 -1.12
C PRO A 19 2.88 -3.52 -0.88
N LEU A 20 4.10 -2.99 -0.71
CA LEU A 20 5.27 -3.80 -0.38
C LEU A 20 5.11 -4.43 1.00
N TYR A 21 4.69 -3.64 2.01
CA TYR A 21 4.46 -4.15 3.35
C TYR A 21 3.36 -5.22 3.36
N LEU A 22 2.26 -5.00 2.62
CA LEU A 22 1.19 -5.97 2.48
C LEU A 22 1.71 -7.33 1.98
N LYS A 23 2.60 -7.31 0.98
CA LYS A 23 3.13 -8.53 0.34
C LYS A 23 4.30 -9.18 1.09
N THR A 24 4.93 -8.48 2.04
CA THR A 24 6.11 -8.96 2.76
C THR A 24 5.82 -9.11 4.24
N LEU A 25 5.75 -8.00 4.97
CA LEU A 25 5.57 -7.95 6.42
C LEU A 25 4.21 -8.51 6.88
N TYR A 26 3.18 -8.40 6.04
CA TYR A 26 1.81 -8.81 6.36
C TYR A 26 1.31 -10.01 5.55
N ALA A 27 2.17 -10.65 4.76
CA ALA A 27 1.79 -11.77 3.88
C ALA A 27 1.10 -12.92 4.63
N ASP A 28 1.59 -13.24 5.83
CA ASP A 28 1.08 -14.34 6.64
C ASP A 28 -0.03 -13.93 7.61
N ARG A 29 -0.43 -12.66 7.63
CA ARG A 29 -1.49 -12.18 8.52
C ARG A 29 -2.85 -12.57 7.96
N PRO A 30 -3.66 -13.39 8.68
CA PRO A 30 -4.94 -13.89 8.15
C PRO A 30 -5.92 -12.79 7.73
N HIS A 31 -5.83 -11.62 8.37
CA HIS A 31 -6.67 -10.45 8.07
C HIS A 31 -6.34 -9.80 6.71
N PHE A 32 -5.12 -9.95 6.21
CA PHE A 32 -4.62 -9.27 5.01
C PHE A 32 -4.27 -10.24 3.88
N LYS A 33 -4.30 -11.54 4.14
CA LYS A 33 -3.88 -12.61 3.21
C LYS A 33 -4.57 -12.56 1.84
N ALA A 34 -5.82 -12.09 1.79
CA ALA A 34 -6.61 -12.00 0.56
C ALA A 34 -6.71 -10.57 0.02
N ALA A 35 -6.14 -9.57 0.69
CA ALA A 35 -6.27 -8.18 0.30
C ALA A 35 -5.44 -7.89 -0.95
N ALA A 36 -6.06 -7.28 -1.96
CA ALA A 36 -5.35 -6.70 -3.09
C ALA A 36 -4.77 -5.33 -2.72
N SER A 37 -3.93 -4.76 -3.60
CA SER A 37 -3.46 -3.38 -3.47
C SER A 37 -3.71 -2.58 -4.74
N LEU A 38 -4.06 -1.31 -4.59
CA LEU A 38 -4.27 -0.33 -5.65
C LEU A 38 -3.43 0.91 -5.33
N MET A 39 -2.73 1.45 -6.31
CA MET A 39 -2.02 2.73 -6.20
C MET A 39 -2.72 3.74 -7.10
N THR A 40 -3.08 4.90 -6.56
CA THR A 40 -3.43 6.09 -7.35
C THR A 40 -2.31 7.10 -7.27
N VAL A 41 -1.87 7.56 -8.45
CA VAL A 41 -0.90 8.64 -8.60
C VAL A 41 -1.69 9.93 -8.87
N HIS A 42 -1.68 10.87 -7.93
CA HIS A 42 -2.27 12.20 -8.13
C HIS A 42 -1.23 13.20 -8.61
N ASN A 43 0.05 12.97 -8.29
CA ASN A 43 1.13 13.86 -8.72
C ASN A 43 2.39 13.09 -9.10
N LEU A 44 2.62 12.94 -10.41
CA LEU A 44 3.79 12.27 -10.97
C LEU A 44 5.12 12.98 -10.64
N GLY A 45 5.08 14.28 -10.30
CA GLY A 45 6.26 15.06 -9.93
C GLY A 45 6.74 14.83 -8.49
N LYS A 46 5.98 14.14 -7.65
CA LYS A 46 6.36 13.83 -6.26
C LYS A 46 6.51 12.32 -6.08
N GLN A 47 7.75 11.85 -6.00
CA GLN A 47 8.08 10.41 -6.04
C GLN A 47 8.76 9.89 -4.76
N GLY A 48 8.92 10.75 -3.74
CA GLY A 48 9.71 10.39 -2.55
C GLY A 48 11.23 10.32 -2.82
N VAL A 49 11.68 10.93 -3.93
CA VAL A 49 13.10 11.07 -4.25
C VAL A 49 13.56 12.46 -3.81
N PHE A 50 14.48 12.48 -2.85
CA PHE A 50 15.07 13.70 -2.31
C PHE A 50 16.52 13.77 -2.77
N TRP A 51 16.79 14.58 -3.80
CA TRP A 51 18.15 14.90 -4.20
C TRP A 51 18.60 16.12 -3.38
N HIS A 52 19.73 15.97 -2.70
CA HIS A 52 20.59 17.08 -2.31
C HIS A 52 21.60 17.30 -3.43
#